data_AF-A0AA38YIY6-F1
#
_entry.id   AF-A0AA38YIY6-F1
#
_cell.length_a   1.000
_cell.length_b   1.000
_cell.length_c   1.000
_cell.angle_alpha   90.00
_cell.angle_beta   90.00
_cell.angle_gamma   90.00
#
_symmetry.space_group_name_H-M   'P 1'
#
loop_
_entity.id
_entity.type
_entity.pdbx_description
1 polymer ?
#
loop_
_entity_poly.entity_id
_entity_poly.type
_entity_poly.pdbx_seq_one_letter_code
_entity_poly.pdbx_strand_id
1 'polypeptide(L)'
;MRGVYEIAEWRNALNELREHIKGHTIDMEEDVFKILEHSYIRLNDENLQECLLYCTLFPEDYKIRRVSLIKYWIAVGLVEEMGTRQAELDRGHAILNKLEDVCLLERCENGKCVKMHDVIRDMAINISTKNSRFMVKAGRLLRDIPSEIKWSENLERVSLMDCQHQTWISVPNCPKLTTLFLQSGTGVYEVLNACFANMQGLKVLDWSYTNISFLPDSISDLVNLRALFLCHCEELNHVPSLAKLKGFEGVGSKWGCSGSST
;
A
#
# COMPACT_ATOMS: atom_id res chain seq x y z
N MET A 1 -29.64 -0.55 -12.28
CA MET A 1 -30.50 -0.55 -13.48
C MET A 1 -30.16 -1.76 -14.33
N ARG A 2 -31.05 -2.76 -14.43
CA ARG A 2 -30.82 -3.96 -15.25
C ARG A 2 -31.67 -3.83 -16.52
N GLY A 3 -31.04 -3.88 -17.69
CA GLY A 3 -31.74 -3.80 -18.99
C GLY A 3 -31.86 -2.41 -19.63
N VAL A 4 -31.12 -1.40 -19.15
CA VAL A 4 -31.09 -0.04 -19.70
C VAL A 4 -29.85 0.16 -20.57
N TYR A 5 -30.04 0.47 -21.86
CA TYR A 5 -28.95 0.64 -22.84
C TYR A 5 -28.74 2.10 -23.27
N GLU A 6 -29.64 3.02 -22.91
CA GLU A 6 -29.50 4.43 -23.28
C GLU A 6 -28.54 5.18 -22.35
N ILE A 7 -27.51 5.78 -22.95
CA ILE A 7 -26.50 6.56 -22.22
C ILE A 7 -27.08 7.79 -21.52
N ALA A 8 -28.21 8.32 -22.00
CA ALA A 8 -28.89 9.46 -21.41
C ALA A 8 -29.48 9.12 -20.03
N GLU A 9 -30.06 7.93 -19.86
CA GLU A 9 -30.58 7.47 -18.57
C GLU A 9 -29.46 7.29 -17.54
N TRP A 10 -28.30 6.77 -17.95
CA TRP A 10 -27.12 6.68 -17.07
C TRP A 10 -26.58 8.05 -16.67
N ARG A 11 -26.58 9.04 -17.58
CA ARG A 11 -26.20 10.42 -17.27
C ARG A 11 -27.18 11.08 -16.31
N ASN A 12 -28.48 10.83 -16.49
CA ASN A 12 -29.51 11.35 -15.59
C ASN A 12 -29.39 10.73 -14.19
N ALA A 13 -29.27 9.41 -14.10
CA ALA A 13 -29.07 8.71 -12.83
C ALA A 13 -27.82 9.19 -12.08
N LEU A 14 -26.73 9.45 -12.81
CA LEU A 14 -25.50 10.01 -12.23
C LEU A 14 -25.72 11.44 -11.70
N ASN A 15 -26.51 12.26 -12.39
CA ASN A 15 -26.82 13.61 -11.94
C ASN A 15 -27.76 13.60 -10.73
N GLU A 16 -28.79 12.76 -10.72
CA GLU A 16 -29.68 12.56 -9.57
C GLU A 16 -28.91 12.10 -8.33
N LEU A 17 -27.98 11.14 -8.51
CA LEU A 17 -27.11 10.69 -7.43
C LEU A 17 -26.23 11.84 -6.90
N ARG A 18 -25.63 12.64 -7.80
CA ARG A 18 -24.80 13.79 -7.43
C ARG A 18 -25.57 14.87 -6.67
N GLU A 19 -26.80 15.16 -7.08
CA GLU A 19 -27.65 16.14 -6.38
C GLU A 19 -28.14 15.62 -5.03
N HIS A 20 -28.46 14.33 -4.93
CA HIS A 20 -28.82 13.70 -3.65
C HIS A 20 -27.65 13.68 -2.66
N ILE A 21 -26.45 13.37 -3.16
CA ILE A 21 -25.18 13.41 -2.42
C ILE A 21 -24.94 14.83 -1.88
N LYS A 22 -25.08 15.87 -2.69
CA LYS A 22 -24.90 17.27 -2.24
C LYS A 22 -25.82 17.70 -1.08
N GLY A 23 -26.96 17.04 -0.88
CA GLY A 23 -27.95 17.40 0.15
C GLY A 23 -27.86 16.64 1.48
N HIS A 24 -27.21 15.47 1.53
CA HIS A 24 -27.27 14.54 2.68
C HIS A 24 -25.94 13.84 3.03
N THR A 25 -24.81 14.16 2.38
CA THR A 25 -23.56 13.39 2.53
C THR A 25 -22.87 13.49 3.87
N ILE A 26 -23.06 14.55 4.63
CA ILE A 26 -22.15 14.82 5.75
C ILE A 26 -22.43 13.90 6.95
N ASP A 27 -23.66 13.40 7.12
CA ASP A 27 -24.04 12.64 8.33
C ASP A 27 -23.94 11.12 8.14
N MET A 28 -24.44 10.56 7.01
CA MET A 28 -24.51 9.10 6.83
C MET A 28 -23.14 8.42 6.66
N GLU A 29 -22.21 9.01 5.91
CA GLU A 29 -20.86 8.44 5.74
C GLU A 29 -20.08 8.51 7.05
N GLU A 30 -20.20 9.63 7.77
CA GLU A 30 -19.56 9.81 9.07
C GLU A 30 -20.14 8.86 10.13
N ASP A 31 -21.46 8.62 10.11
CA ASP A 31 -22.13 7.67 11.00
C ASP A 31 -21.75 6.22 10.71
N VAL A 32 -21.68 5.83 9.43
CA VAL A 32 -21.21 4.50 9.04
C VAL A 32 -19.75 4.31 9.46
N PHE A 33 -18.90 5.33 9.27
CA PHE A 33 -17.52 5.27 9.73
C PHE A 33 -17.40 5.19 11.24
N LYS A 34 -18.20 5.93 12.01
CA LYS A 34 -18.22 5.81 13.48
C LYS A 34 -18.57 4.39 13.92
N ILE A 35 -19.58 3.76 13.29
CA ILE A 35 -19.96 2.38 13.59
C ILE A 35 -18.83 1.41 13.25
N LEU A 36 -18.18 1.55 12.10
CA LEU A 36 -17.08 0.68 11.69
C LEU A 36 -15.79 0.92 12.50
N GLU A 37 -15.54 2.17 12.90
CA GLU A 37 -14.41 2.57 13.75
C GLU A 37 -14.50 1.89 15.12
N HIS A 38 -15.69 1.57 15.62
CA HIS A 38 -15.83 0.73 16.82
C HIS A 38 -15.20 -0.66 16.64
N SER A 39 -15.34 -1.31 15.48
CA SER A 39 -14.71 -2.61 15.22
C SER A 39 -13.18 -2.50 15.23
N TYR A 40 -12.65 -1.40 14.68
CA TYR A 40 -11.22 -1.09 14.73
C TYR A 40 -10.72 -0.83 16.16
N ILE A 41 -11.44 -0.02 16.95
CA ILE A 41 -11.09 0.29 18.35
C ILE A 41 -11.12 -0.99 19.19
N ARG A 42 -12.08 -1.88 18.95
CA ARG A 42 -12.24 -3.15 19.69
C ARG A 42 -11.16 -4.20 19.37
N LEU A 43 -10.32 -3.98 18.36
CA LEU A 43 -9.10 -4.78 18.21
C LEU A 43 -8.23 -4.71 19.48
N ASN A 44 -8.21 -3.55 20.15
CA ASN A 44 -7.54 -3.32 21.43
C ASN A 44 -6.09 -3.84 21.49
N ASP A 45 -5.41 -3.77 20.34
CA ASP A 45 -4.04 -4.21 20.11
C ASP A 45 -3.47 -3.30 19.01
N GLU A 46 -2.49 -2.48 19.39
CA GLU A 46 -1.89 -1.48 18.50
C GLU A 46 -1.23 -2.12 17.27
N ASN A 47 -0.66 -3.32 17.42
CA ASN A 47 -0.04 -4.03 16.30
C ASN A 47 -1.09 -4.54 15.32
N LEU A 48 -2.22 -5.10 15.81
CA LEU A 48 -3.33 -5.51 14.95
C LEU A 48 -3.93 -4.31 14.21
N GLN A 49 -4.13 -3.20 14.92
CA GLN A 49 -4.63 -1.96 14.35
C GLN A 49 -3.70 -1.43 13.25
N GLU A 50 -2.40 -1.34 13.51
CA GLU A 50 -1.42 -0.89 12.52
C GLU A 50 -1.29 -1.85 11.33
N CYS A 51 -1.43 -3.17 11.53
CA CYS A 51 -1.48 -4.16 10.46
C CYS A 51 -2.71 -3.96 9.55
N LEU A 52 -3.88 -3.67 10.15
CA LEU A 52 -5.08 -3.33 9.39
C LEU A 52 -4.85 -2.05 8.58
N LEU A 53 -4.37 -0.98 9.22
CA LEU A 53 -4.10 0.29 8.53
C LEU A 53 -3.08 0.10 7.40
N TYR A 54 -2.08 -0.77 7.57
CA TYR A 54 -1.11 -1.10 6.50
C TYR A 54 -1.79 -1.63 5.24
N CYS A 55 -2.89 -2.37 5.37
CA CYS A 55 -3.62 -2.92 4.22
C CYS A 55 -4.27 -1.84 3.34
N THR A 56 -4.48 -0.62 3.87
CA THR A 56 -5.00 0.52 3.07
C THR A 56 -4.06 0.94 1.94
N LEU A 57 -2.78 0.58 2.02
CA LEU A 57 -1.78 0.87 0.98
C LEU A 57 -2.08 0.16 -0.34
N PHE A 58 -2.95 -0.85 -0.35
CA PHE A 58 -3.37 -1.54 -1.57
C PHE A 58 -4.64 -0.91 -2.15
N PRO A 59 -4.87 -1.02 -3.48
CA PRO A 59 -6.10 -0.59 -4.11
C PRO A 59 -7.36 -1.24 -3.53
N GLU A 60 -8.49 -0.62 -3.81
CA GLU A 60 -9.82 -1.21 -3.60
C GLU A 60 -9.92 -2.57 -4.29
N ASP A 61 -10.58 -3.54 -3.64
CA ASP A 61 -10.71 -4.93 -4.09
C ASP A 61 -9.40 -5.68 -4.44
N TYR A 62 -8.23 -5.11 -4.12
CA TYR A 62 -6.96 -5.72 -4.45
C TYR A 62 -6.74 -7.02 -3.69
N LYS A 63 -6.37 -8.07 -4.41
CA LYS A 63 -6.08 -9.39 -3.83
C LYS A 63 -4.63 -9.44 -3.37
N ILE A 64 -4.43 -9.25 -2.07
CA ILE A 64 -3.11 -9.24 -1.47
C ILE A 64 -2.71 -10.68 -1.13
N ARG A 65 -1.58 -11.15 -1.67
CA ARG A 65 -1.00 -12.44 -1.28
C ARG A 65 -0.62 -12.42 0.20
N ARG A 66 -1.09 -13.41 0.96
CA ARG A 66 -0.87 -13.49 2.42
C ARG A 66 0.60 -13.40 2.80
N VAL A 67 1.43 -14.23 2.15
CA VAL A 67 2.87 -14.29 2.42
C VAL A 67 3.54 -12.95 2.12
N SER A 68 3.17 -12.27 1.03
CA SER A 68 3.70 -10.95 0.69
C SER A 68 3.31 -9.91 1.74
N LEU A 69 2.04 -9.88 2.16
CA LEU A 69 1.55 -8.98 3.21
C LEU A 69 2.34 -9.13 4.50
N ILE A 70 2.54 -10.38 4.93
CA ILE A 70 3.29 -10.69 6.14
C ILE A 70 4.77 -10.28 6.00
N LYS A 71 5.40 -10.50 4.84
CA LYS A 71 6.77 -10.04 4.61
C LYS A 71 6.90 -8.52 4.75
N TYR A 72 5.94 -7.74 4.26
CA TYR A 72 5.92 -6.31 4.50
C TYR A 72 5.82 -5.98 5.98
N TRP A 73 4.88 -6.60 6.71
CA TRP A 73 4.70 -6.39 8.15
C TRP A 73 5.97 -6.70 8.96
N ILE A 74 6.65 -7.79 8.64
CA ILE A 74 7.92 -8.12 9.31
C ILE A 74 8.99 -7.06 8.97
N ALA A 75 9.11 -6.67 7.70
CA ALA A 75 10.11 -5.69 7.28
C ALA A 75 9.92 -4.33 7.94
N VAL A 76 8.68 -3.87 8.18
CA VAL A 76 8.45 -2.62 8.93
C VAL A 76 8.55 -2.79 10.44
N GLY A 77 8.46 -4.02 10.96
CA GLY A 77 8.52 -4.36 12.39
C GLY A 77 7.15 -4.39 13.09
N LEU A 78 6.07 -4.64 12.33
CA LEU A 78 4.73 -4.90 12.88
C LEU A 78 4.56 -6.35 13.38
N VAL A 79 5.45 -7.23 12.92
CA VAL A 79 5.65 -8.56 13.51
C VAL A 79 6.91 -8.48 14.37
N GLU A 80 6.81 -8.92 15.61
CA GLU A 80 7.93 -9.00 16.56
C GLU A 80 9.07 -9.85 15.97
N GLU A 81 10.31 -9.41 16.18
CA GLU A 81 11.49 -10.18 15.77
C GLU A 81 11.55 -11.49 16.54
N MET A 82 11.74 -12.60 15.81
CA MET A 82 11.76 -13.94 16.38
C MET A 82 13.05 -14.67 16.01
N GLY A 83 13.34 -15.78 16.68
CA GLY A 83 14.57 -16.54 16.44
C GLY A 83 14.70 -17.15 15.03
N THR A 84 13.61 -17.24 14.25
CA THR A 84 13.64 -17.73 12.87
C THR A 84 12.64 -17.00 11.99
N ARG A 85 12.95 -16.92 10.68
CA ARG A 85 12.05 -16.33 9.67
C ARG A 85 10.69 -17.04 9.59
N GLN A 86 10.67 -18.37 9.74
CA GLN A 86 9.42 -19.13 9.73
C GLN A 86 8.54 -18.77 10.93
N ALA A 87 9.13 -18.58 12.11
CA ALA A 87 8.36 -18.16 13.29
C ALA A 87 7.73 -16.77 13.09
N GLU A 88 8.45 -15.83 12.46
CA GLU A 88 7.88 -14.52 12.09
C GLU A 88 6.72 -14.66 11.09
N LEU A 89 6.86 -15.54 10.09
CA LEU A 89 5.79 -15.82 9.13
C LEU A 89 4.56 -16.42 9.82
N ASP A 90 4.75 -17.38 10.72
CA ASP A 90 3.67 -18.02 11.48
C ASP A 90 2.97 -17.00 12.40
N ARG A 91 3.73 -16.11 13.05
CA ARG A 91 3.20 -15.01 13.85
C ARG A 91 2.39 -14.03 13.00
N GLY A 92 2.90 -13.66 11.83
CA GLY A 92 2.17 -12.83 10.87
C GLY A 92 0.88 -13.49 10.38
N HIS A 93 0.89 -14.81 10.16
CA HIS A 93 -0.32 -15.56 9.83
C HIS A 93 -1.35 -15.53 10.96
N ALA A 94 -0.92 -15.63 12.21
CA ALA A 94 -1.81 -15.51 13.36
C ALA A 94 -2.44 -14.11 13.47
N ILE A 95 -1.68 -13.05 13.22
CA ILE A 95 -2.18 -11.67 13.14
C ILE A 95 -3.22 -11.55 12.02
N LEU A 96 -2.90 -12.06 10.83
CA LEU A 96 -3.78 -11.98 9.68
C LEU A 96 -5.10 -12.73 9.93
N ASN A 97 -5.03 -13.93 10.49
CA ASN A 97 -6.21 -14.72 10.86
C ASN A 97 -7.12 -13.95 11.83
N LYS A 98 -6.57 -13.26 12.85
CA LYS A 98 -7.38 -12.46 13.76
C LYS A 98 -8.16 -11.36 13.06
N LEU A 99 -7.54 -10.67 12.09
CA LEU A 99 -8.22 -9.62 11.30
C LEU A 99 -9.33 -10.19 10.42
N GLU A 100 -9.16 -11.41 9.92
CA GLU A 100 -10.19 -12.14 9.17
C GLU A 100 -11.34 -12.61 10.06
N ASP A 101 -11.03 -13.11 11.26
CA ASP A 101 -12.03 -13.62 12.21
C ASP A 101 -12.97 -12.51 12.72
N VAL A 102 -12.53 -11.25 12.71
CA VAL A 102 -13.36 -10.07 13.02
C VAL A 102 -13.94 -9.39 11.78
N CYS A 103 -13.85 -10.03 10.61
CA CYS A 103 -14.40 -9.57 9.33
C CYS A 103 -13.88 -8.19 8.85
N LEU A 104 -12.68 -7.78 9.30
CA LEU A 104 -12.04 -6.56 8.81
C LEU A 104 -11.19 -6.84 7.55
N LEU A 105 -10.85 -8.10 7.31
CA LEU A 105 -10.26 -8.61 6.07
C LEU A 105 -11.03 -9.84 5.59
N GLU A 106 -11.09 -10.04 4.28
CA GLU A 106 -11.82 -11.15 3.66
C GLU A 106 -10.86 -12.15 3.01
N ARG A 107 -11.13 -13.44 3.18
CA ARG A 107 -10.44 -14.53 2.48
C ARG A 107 -10.83 -14.56 1.01
N CYS A 108 -9.84 -14.66 0.13
CA CYS A 108 -10.07 -14.89 -1.29
C CYS A 108 -9.07 -15.88 -1.89
N GLU A 109 -9.32 -16.32 -3.12
CA GLU A 109 -8.49 -17.29 -3.87
C GLU A 109 -8.15 -18.56 -3.07
N ASN A 110 -9.18 -19.23 -2.55
CA ASN A 110 -9.05 -20.44 -1.74
C ASN A 110 -8.14 -20.24 -0.51
N GLY A 111 -8.16 -19.04 0.09
CA GLY A 111 -7.37 -18.70 1.27
C GLY A 111 -5.91 -18.37 0.98
N LYS A 112 -5.50 -18.20 -0.28
CA LYS A 112 -4.13 -17.77 -0.63
C LYS A 112 -3.95 -16.26 -0.56
N CYS A 113 -5.05 -15.52 -0.66
CA CYS A 113 -5.08 -14.06 -0.68
C CYS A 113 -6.08 -13.53 0.35
N VAL A 114 -5.89 -12.27 0.72
CA VAL A 114 -6.85 -11.48 1.47
C VAL A 114 -7.20 -10.22 0.70
N LYS A 115 -8.39 -9.66 0.96
CA LYS A 115 -8.78 -8.35 0.48
C LYS A 115 -9.44 -7.54 1.60
N MET A 116 -9.40 -6.23 1.47
CA MET A 116 -10.12 -5.32 2.36
C MET A 116 -11.35 -4.80 1.60
N HIS A 117 -12.54 -4.94 2.19
CA HIS A 117 -13.76 -4.39 1.61
C HIS A 117 -13.70 -2.85 1.59
N ASP A 118 -14.24 -2.25 0.54
CA ASP A 118 -14.16 -0.82 0.22
C ASP A 118 -14.59 0.08 1.39
N VAL A 119 -15.73 -0.20 2.05
CA VAL A 119 -16.19 0.58 3.22
C VAL A 119 -15.25 0.47 4.43
N ILE A 120 -14.61 -0.69 4.63
CA ILE A 120 -13.59 -0.86 5.69
C ILE A 120 -12.33 -0.11 5.32
N ARG A 121 -11.96 -0.14 4.04
CA ARG A 121 -10.81 0.56 3.50
C ARG A 121 -10.96 2.07 3.63
N ASP A 122 -12.11 2.62 3.29
CA ASP A 122 -12.36 4.06 3.38
C ASP A 122 -12.34 4.54 4.83
N MET A 123 -12.94 3.78 5.75
CA MET A 123 -12.83 4.03 7.19
C MET A 123 -11.36 4.01 7.65
N ALA A 124 -10.59 2.99 7.26
CA ALA A 124 -9.19 2.86 7.64
C ALA A 124 -8.28 3.94 7.00
N ILE A 125 -8.60 4.39 5.79
CA ILE A 125 -7.93 5.55 5.16
C ILE A 125 -8.25 6.83 5.94
N ASN A 126 -9.51 7.04 6.33
CA ASN A 126 -9.88 8.18 7.16
C ASN A 126 -9.07 8.20 8.47
N ILE A 127 -8.97 7.06 9.17
CA ILE A 127 -8.16 6.94 10.39
C ILE A 127 -6.68 7.23 10.13
N SER A 128 -6.07 6.58 9.13
CA SER A 128 -4.62 6.64 8.89
C SER A 128 -4.14 8.00 8.35
N THR A 129 -5.00 8.72 7.62
CA THR A 129 -4.67 10.04 7.03
C THR A 129 -4.97 11.22 7.94
N LYS A 130 -5.80 11.08 9.00
CA LYS A 130 -6.14 12.15 9.97
C LYS A 130 -4.90 12.90 10.49
N ASN A 131 -3.81 12.17 10.77
CA ASN A 131 -2.55 12.73 11.27
C ASN A 131 -1.48 12.95 10.20
N SER A 132 -1.85 12.90 8.91
CA SER A 132 -0.92 12.99 7.78
C SER A 132 0.23 11.97 7.82
N ARG A 133 0.05 10.84 8.52
CA ARG A 133 1.04 9.75 8.58
C ARG A 133 1.06 8.93 7.29
N PHE A 134 -0.10 8.81 6.63
CA PHE A 134 -0.25 8.00 5.43
C PHE A 134 -0.62 8.86 4.24
N MET A 135 -0.09 8.50 3.07
CA MET A 135 -0.56 9.01 1.79
C MET A 135 -0.95 7.83 0.90
N VAL A 136 -2.25 7.59 0.76
CA VAL A 136 -2.80 6.49 -0.04
C VAL A 136 -3.38 7.05 -1.33
N LYS A 137 -2.65 6.89 -2.44
CA LYS A 137 -3.12 7.21 -3.79
C LYS A 137 -3.44 5.95 -4.61
N ALA A 138 -3.25 4.77 -4.02
CA ALA A 138 -3.42 3.47 -4.65
C ALA A 138 -4.78 3.28 -5.32
N GLY A 139 -4.79 2.79 -6.57
CA GLY A 139 -6.00 2.39 -7.30
C GLY A 139 -6.91 3.53 -7.77
N ARG A 140 -6.53 4.80 -7.55
CA ARG A 140 -7.34 5.93 -8.00
C ARG A 140 -7.20 6.12 -9.51
N LEU A 141 -8.14 5.56 -10.27
CA LEU A 141 -8.31 5.86 -11.70
C LEU A 141 -8.52 7.37 -11.87
N LEU A 142 -7.69 7.99 -12.70
CA LEU A 142 -7.68 9.41 -13.11
C LEU A 142 -9.06 9.95 -13.53
N ARG A 143 -9.91 10.31 -12.58
CA ARG A 143 -10.92 11.36 -12.77
C ARG A 143 -10.54 12.68 -12.12
N ASP A 144 -9.55 12.65 -11.23
CA ASP A 144 -9.00 13.84 -10.62
C ASP A 144 -7.76 14.27 -11.40
N ILE A 145 -7.76 15.53 -11.83
CA ILE A 145 -6.61 16.31 -12.28
C ILE A 145 -5.39 15.93 -11.44
N PRO A 146 -4.16 15.82 -11.99
CA PRO A 146 -2.98 15.43 -11.22
C PRO A 146 -2.92 16.22 -9.91
N SER A 147 -3.30 15.57 -8.82
CA SER A 147 -3.31 16.20 -7.50
C SER A 147 -1.86 16.28 -7.08
N GLU A 148 -1.33 17.50 -6.99
CA GLU A 148 0.02 17.75 -6.51
C GLU A 148 0.33 16.88 -5.28
N ILE A 149 1.39 16.07 -5.38
CA ILE A 149 1.84 15.24 -4.27
C ILE A 149 2.58 16.15 -3.30
N LYS A 150 1.89 16.53 -2.22
CA LYS A 150 2.48 17.29 -1.13
C LYS A 150 3.13 16.36 -0.13
N TRP A 151 4.44 16.22 -0.23
CA TRP A 151 5.24 15.50 0.75
C TRP A 151 5.28 16.23 2.09
N SER A 152 5.35 15.46 3.18
CA SER A 152 5.43 15.97 4.55
C SER A 152 6.42 15.14 5.35
N GLU A 153 7.13 15.78 6.28
CA GLU A 153 8.07 15.12 7.19
C GLU A 153 7.41 14.12 8.15
N ASN A 154 6.07 14.19 8.29
CA ASN A 154 5.28 13.28 9.11
C ASN A 154 4.85 12.00 8.39
N LEU A 155 5.10 11.88 7.08
CA LEU A 155 4.73 10.69 6.32
C LEU A 155 5.54 9.48 6.77
N GLU A 156 4.83 8.42 7.14
CA GLU A 156 5.36 7.11 7.54
C GLU A 156 5.13 6.06 6.45
N ARG A 157 4.03 6.13 5.71
CA ARG A 157 3.67 5.15 4.67
C ARG A 157 3.05 5.83 3.46
N VAL A 158 3.57 5.54 2.28
CA VAL A 158 3.10 6.12 1.02
C VAL A 158 2.85 4.99 0.03
N SER A 159 1.66 5.01 -0.59
CA SER A 159 1.35 4.13 -1.70
C SER A 159 0.91 4.92 -2.93
N LEU A 160 1.70 4.78 -3.97
CA LEU A 160 1.48 5.25 -5.33
C LEU A 160 1.21 4.05 -6.27
N MET A 161 0.77 2.92 -5.72
CA MET A 161 0.45 1.72 -6.47
C MET A 161 -0.65 1.98 -7.52
N ASP A 162 -0.50 1.43 -8.72
CA ASP A 162 -1.44 1.60 -9.84
C ASP A 162 -1.75 3.08 -10.15
N CYS A 163 -0.84 4.00 -9.82
CA CYS A 163 -0.97 5.41 -10.14
C CYS A 163 -0.31 5.74 -11.48
N GLN A 164 -1.08 6.36 -12.38
CA GLN A 164 -0.58 6.77 -13.70
C GLN A 164 -0.33 8.29 -13.76
N HIS A 165 0.69 8.69 -14.54
CA HIS A 165 0.93 10.09 -14.96
C HIS A 165 1.15 11.12 -13.82
N GLN A 166 1.83 10.72 -12.74
CA GLN A 166 2.15 11.65 -11.65
C GLN A 166 3.38 12.50 -11.99
N THR A 167 3.27 13.80 -11.82
CA THR A 167 4.41 14.71 -11.81
C THR A 167 4.86 14.92 -10.36
N TRP A 168 6.11 14.56 -10.07
CA TRP A 168 6.74 14.93 -8.81
C TRP A 168 7.11 16.40 -8.90
N ILE A 169 6.33 17.26 -8.26
CA ILE A 169 6.55 18.72 -8.30
C ILE A 169 7.68 19.13 -7.33
N SER A 170 8.05 18.26 -6.38
CA SER A 170 9.13 18.51 -5.42
C SER A 170 9.88 17.24 -5.04
N VAL A 171 11.14 17.41 -4.62
CA VAL A 171 11.93 16.38 -3.97
C VAL A 171 11.29 16.08 -2.60
N PRO A 172 10.90 14.84 -2.30
CA PRO A 172 10.36 14.49 -1.00
C PRO A 172 11.39 14.74 0.10
N ASN A 173 10.93 15.31 1.22
CA ASN A 173 11.66 15.31 2.48
C ASN A 173 10.84 14.54 3.52
N CYS A 174 11.10 13.23 3.63
CA CYS A 174 10.28 12.33 4.44
C CYS A 174 11.16 11.41 5.28
N PRO A 175 11.85 11.94 6.30
CA PRO A 175 12.78 11.16 7.11
C PRO A 175 12.10 10.04 7.91
N LYS A 176 10.80 10.17 8.20
CA LYS A 176 9.99 9.15 8.91
C LYS A 176 9.40 8.07 7.99
N LEU A 177 9.58 8.18 6.68
CA LEU A 177 8.97 7.27 5.73
C LEU A 177 9.56 5.88 5.90
N THR A 178 8.72 4.88 6.19
CA THR A 178 9.11 3.48 6.37
C THR A 178 8.68 2.58 5.21
N THR A 179 7.62 2.96 4.49
CA THR A 179 7.07 2.20 3.36
C THR A 179 6.80 3.10 2.17
N LEU A 180 7.28 2.69 1.00
CA LEU A 180 6.98 3.31 -0.29
C LEU A 180 6.58 2.24 -1.31
N PHE A 181 5.33 2.28 -1.78
CA PHE A 181 4.83 1.42 -2.85
C PHE A 181 4.70 2.20 -4.16
N LEU A 182 5.32 1.68 -5.21
CA LEU A 182 5.41 2.26 -6.56
C LEU A 182 4.91 1.29 -7.64
N GLN A 183 4.27 0.20 -7.21
CA GLN A 183 3.89 -0.92 -8.07
C GLN A 183 3.02 -0.47 -9.24
N SER A 184 3.28 -0.99 -10.43
CA SER A 184 2.54 -0.68 -11.67
C SER A 184 2.44 0.82 -12.03
N GLY A 185 3.25 1.68 -11.40
CA GLY A 185 3.25 3.12 -11.69
C GLY A 185 4.03 3.47 -12.96
N THR A 186 3.62 4.53 -13.65
CA THR A 186 4.36 5.08 -14.81
C THR A 186 4.97 6.44 -14.46
N GLY A 187 6.24 6.67 -14.83
CA GLY A 187 6.87 8.00 -14.73
C GLY A 187 7.64 8.33 -13.44
N VAL A 188 7.90 7.35 -12.56
CA VAL A 188 8.50 7.59 -11.23
C VAL A 188 10.05 7.51 -11.23
N TYR A 189 10.67 7.17 -12.36
CA TYR A 189 12.05 6.65 -12.35
C TYR A 189 13.13 7.73 -12.21
N GLU A 190 13.01 8.86 -12.91
CA GLU A 190 14.09 9.85 -12.96
C GLU A 190 14.20 10.69 -11.68
N VAL A 191 13.07 10.91 -11.00
CA VAL A 191 13.02 11.79 -9.82
C VAL A 191 13.52 11.07 -8.56
N LEU A 192 13.24 9.76 -8.43
CA LEU A 192 13.63 8.98 -7.25
C LEU A 192 15.15 8.93 -7.00
N ASN A 193 15.96 9.04 -8.07
CA ASN A 193 17.41 9.06 -7.98
C ASN A 193 17.94 10.14 -7.01
N ALA A 194 17.26 11.29 -6.93
CA ALA A 194 17.64 12.41 -6.08
C ALA A 194 16.98 12.39 -4.68
N CYS A 195 16.09 11.44 -4.40
CA CYS A 195 15.18 11.52 -3.26
C CYS A 195 15.53 10.58 -2.09
N PHE A 196 16.25 9.48 -2.34
CA PHE A 196 16.57 8.49 -1.31
C PHE A 196 17.41 9.04 -0.16
N ALA A 197 18.24 10.05 -0.40
CA ALA A 197 18.96 10.76 0.65
C ALA A 197 18.03 11.32 1.75
N ASN A 198 16.80 11.69 1.40
CA ASN A 198 15.83 12.27 2.33
C ASN A 198 14.81 11.27 2.91
N MET A 199 15.01 9.97 2.66
CA MET A 199 14.12 8.88 3.10
C MET A 199 14.89 7.84 3.94
N GLN A 200 15.76 8.31 4.84
CA GLN A 200 16.65 7.44 5.61
C GLN A 200 15.92 6.43 6.51
N GLY A 201 14.64 6.67 6.85
CA GLY A 201 13.81 5.74 7.60
C GLY A 201 13.23 4.57 6.80
N LEU A 202 13.43 4.54 5.47
CA LEU A 202 12.73 3.60 4.58
C LEU A 202 13.15 2.16 4.87
N LYS A 203 12.17 1.31 5.16
CA LYS A 203 12.34 -0.12 5.45
C LYS A 203 11.83 -1.01 4.32
N VAL A 204 10.78 -0.57 3.63
CA VAL A 204 10.13 -1.30 2.54
C VAL A 204 10.02 -0.40 1.32
N LEU A 205 10.57 -0.87 0.20
CA LEU A 205 10.37 -0.31 -1.13
C LEU A 205 9.80 -1.39 -2.05
N ASP A 206 8.59 -1.17 -2.56
CA ASP A 206 8.03 -2.05 -3.59
C ASP A 206 7.96 -1.33 -4.93
N TRP A 207 8.77 -1.81 -5.87
CA TRP A 207 8.88 -1.28 -7.22
C TRP A 207 8.46 -2.33 -8.28
N SER A 208 7.73 -3.37 -7.85
CA SER A 208 7.31 -4.47 -8.71
C SER A 208 6.37 -4.02 -9.84
N TYR A 209 6.28 -4.81 -10.91
CA TYR A 209 5.39 -4.57 -12.05
C TYR A 209 5.64 -3.24 -12.75
N THR A 210 6.90 -2.77 -12.75
CA THR A 210 7.32 -1.55 -13.43
C THR A 210 8.34 -1.87 -14.53
N ASN A 211 8.45 -0.96 -15.50
CA ASN A 211 9.40 -1.07 -16.62
C ASN A 211 10.76 -0.42 -16.30
N ILE A 212 11.20 -0.45 -15.04
CA ILE A 212 12.55 0.01 -14.68
C ILE A 212 13.60 -0.80 -15.44
N SER A 213 14.57 -0.10 -16.02
CA SER A 213 15.75 -0.72 -16.62
C SER A 213 16.94 -0.77 -15.66
N PHE A 214 17.05 0.20 -14.75
CA PHE A 214 18.10 0.27 -13.74
C PHE A 214 17.56 0.75 -12.40
N LEU A 215 18.23 0.34 -11.32
CA LEU A 215 18.09 0.98 -10.01
C LEU A 215 19.20 2.04 -9.83
N PRO A 216 18.92 3.19 -9.22
CA PRO A 216 19.95 4.19 -8.97
C PRO A 216 20.93 3.79 -7.87
N ASP A 217 22.18 4.24 -7.99
CA ASP A 217 23.23 4.00 -6.99
C ASP A 217 22.84 4.51 -5.58
N SER A 218 22.03 5.57 -5.52
CA SER A 218 21.51 6.15 -4.27
C SER A 218 20.57 5.20 -3.51
N ILE A 219 20.14 4.07 -4.10
CA ILE A 219 19.44 3.02 -3.35
C ILE A 219 20.33 2.46 -2.22
N SER A 220 21.65 2.50 -2.39
CA SER A 220 22.61 2.06 -1.37
C SER A 220 22.68 3.01 -0.16
N ASP A 221 22.09 4.20 -0.26
CA ASP A 221 22.00 5.16 0.84
C ASP A 221 20.83 4.85 1.78
N LEU A 222 19.91 3.94 1.40
CA LEU A 222 18.79 3.51 2.22
C LEU A 222 19.24 2.48 3.28
N VAL A 223 20.09 2.90 4.21
CA VAL A 223 20.76 1.99 5.18
C VAL A 223 19.81 1.19 6.09
N ASN A 224 18.55 1.62 6.21
CA ASN A 224 17.51 0.95 7.00
C ASN A 224 16.59 0.05 6.16
N LEU A 225 16.83 -0.06 4.84
CA LEU A 225 16.00 -0.85 3.95
C LEU A 225 16.12 -2.34 4.30
N ARG A 226 14.99 -2.96 4.64
CA ARG A 226 14.90 -4.38 5.00
C ARG A 226 14.31 -5.22 3.87
N ALA A 227 13.46 -4.63 3.03
CA ALA A 227 12.86 -5.34 1.90
C ALA A 227 12.76 -4.45 0.65
N LEU A 228 13.19 -5.00 -0.48
CA LEU A 228 13.01 -4.42 -1.82
C LEU A 228 12.36 -5.45 -2.71
N PHE A 229 11.22 -5.07 -3.27
CA PHE A 229 10.43 -5.92 -4.16
C PHE A 229 10.55 -5.41 -5.59
N LEU A 230 11.00 -6.28 -6.49
CA LEU A 230 11.25 -6.03 -7.92
C LEU A 230 10.61 -7.14 -8.77
N CYS A 231 9.45 -7.64 -8.34
CA CYS A 231 8.77 -8.72 -9.04
C CYS A 231 8.29 -8.21 -10.40
N HIS A 232 8.45 -9.00 -11.46
CA HIS A 232 7.98 -8.63 -12.81
C HIS A 232 8.54 -7.30 -13.36
N CYS A 233 9.78 -6.96 -13.01
CA CYS A 233 10.56 -5.90 -13.68
C CYS A 233 11.39 -6.52 -14.82
N GLU A 234 10.76 -6.76 -15.97
CA GLU A 234 11.37 -7.54 -17.07
C GLU A 234 12.56 -6.84 -17.73
N GLU A 235 12.52 -5.51 -17.81
CA GLU A 235 13.56 -4.66 -18.39
C GLU A 235 14.76 -4.42 -17.46
N LEU A 236 14.67 -4.84 -16.19
CA LEU A 236 15.70 -4.58 -15.19
C LEU A 236 16.98 -5.36 -15.53
N ASN A 237 18.01 -4.62 -15.95
CA ASN A 237 19.29 -5.14 -16.39
C ASN A 237 20.47 -4.66 -15.54
N HIS A 238 20.30 -3.58 -14.76
CA HIS A 238 21.32 -3.05 -13.88
C HIS A 238 20.82 -2.89 -12.44
N VAL A 239 21.51 -3.54 -11.51
CA VAL A 239 21.30 -3.39 -10.06
C VAL A 239 22.64 -2.96 -9.45
N PRO A 240 22.70 -1.81 -8.76
CA PRO A 240 23.92 -1.33 -8.14
C PRO A 240 24.29 -2.19 -6.93
N SER A 241 25.48 -1.96 -6.37
CA SER A 241 25.90 -2.70 -5.18
C SER A 241 24.97 -2.44 -4.00
N LEU A 242 24.34 -3.50 -3.50
CA LEU A 242 23.48 -3.48 -2.31
C LEU A 242 24.24 -3.85 -1.02
N ALA A 243 25.58 -3.93 -1.07
CA ALA A 243 26.40 -4.39 0.06
C ALA A 243 26.28 -3.53 1.33
N LYS A 244 25.85 -2.27 1.19
CA LYS A 244 25.59 -1.37 2.33
C LYS A 244 24.27 -1.68 3.06
N LEU A 245 23.34 -2.41 2.42
CA LEU A 245 22.05 -2.75 2.98
C LEU A 245 22.20 -3.96 3.92
N LYS A 246 22.08 -3.73 5.22
CA LYS A 246 22.22 -4.77 6.25
C LYS A 246 20.88 -5.43 6.53
N GLY A 247 20.86 -6.77 6.63
CA GLY A 247 19.63 -7.50 6.98
C GLY A 247 18.54 -7.43 5.90
N PHE A 248 18.95 -7.21 4.66
CA PHE A 248 18.09 -6.97 3.51
C PHE A 248 17.63 -8.28 2.84
N GLU A 249 16.33 -8.39 2.57
CA GLU A 249 15.74 -9.45 1.74
C GLU A 249 15.29 -8.87 0.38
N GLY A 250 15.96 -9.26 -0.70
CA GLY A 250 15.55 -8.93 -2.07
C GLY A 250 14.53 -9.94 -2.59
N VAL A 251 13.41 -9.46 -3.15
CA VAL A 251 12.34 -10.33 -3.67
C VAL A 251 12.04 -9.98 -5.13
N GLY A 252 12.35 -10.89 -6.06
CA GLY A 252 12.09 -10.71 -7.50
C GLY A 252 12.39 -11.95 -8.34
N SER A 253 11.91 -11.98 -9.58
CA SER A 253 11.99 -13.14 -10.48
C SER A 253 13.44 -13.59 -10.77
N LYS A 254 14.40 -12.66 -10.78
CA LYS A 254 15.85 -12.94 -10.90
C LYS A 254 16.58 -13.07 -9.55
N TRP A 255 15.93 -12.77 -8.42
CA TRP A 255 16.62 -12.50 -7.14
C TRP A 255 16.00 -13.16 -5.89
N GLY A 256 14.97 -14.02 -6.01
CA GLY A 256 14.45 -14.75 -4.86
C GLY A 256 12.98 -15.15 -4.84
N CYS A 257 12.24 -15.05 -5.96
CA CYS A 257 10.89 -15.62 -6.04
C CYS A 257 10.90 -17.13 -6.30
N SER A 258 11.58 -17.92 -5.46
CA SER A 258 11.30 -19.35 -5.37
C SER A 258 10.13 -19.55 -4.39
N GLY A 259 8.91 -19.34 -4.88
CA GLY A 259 7.81 -20.16 -4.40
C GLY A 259 8.12 -21.58 -4.85
N SER A 260 8.63 -22.40 -3.94
CA SER A 260 8.78 -23.84 -4.16
C SER A 260 7.41 -24.42 -4.48
N SER A 261 7.17 -24.63 -5.77
CA SER A 261 6.11 -25.47 -6.28
C SER A 261 6.48 -26.92 -5.97
N THR A 262 5.94 -27.46 -4.89
CA THR A 262 5.47 -28.85 -4.77
C THR A 262 4.37 -28.89 -3.75
#